data_AF-A0A939JS01-F1
#
_entry.id   AF-A0A939JS01-F1
#
_cell.length_a   1.000
_cell.length_b   1.000
_cell.length_c   1.000
_cell.angle_alpha   90.00
_cell.angle_beta   90.00
_cell.angle_gamma   90.00
#
_symmetry.space_group_name_H-M   'P 1'
#
loop_
_entity.id
_entity.type
_entity.pdbx_description
1 polymer ?
#
loop_
_entity_poly.entity_id
_entity_poly.type
_entity_poly.pdbx_seq_one_letter_code
_entity_poly.pdbx_strand_id
1 'polypeptide(L)'
;MFWFLLIALVVVVAAVTLAVAGGGSGGVLPEAGQDRMAWPLPAGRQLGRADVESLRLPLALRGYRMTETDDALDRLGAELAERDARIAELEAALAGAQAAAIGGLGLMPRGTDAADAAGAQDAPRAGKAAEEGEKDE
;
A
#
# COMPACT_ATOMS: atom_id res chain seq x y z
N MET A 1 -69.77 31.19 14.71
CA MET A 1 -68.37 31.69 14.72
C MET A 1 -67.37 30.59 15.07
N PHE A 2 -67.47 29.91 16.23
CA PHE A 2 -66.55 28.82 16.63
C PHE A 2 -66.42 27.67 15.60
N TRP A 3 -67.53 27.18 15.06
CA TRP A 3 -67.53 26.12 14.05
C TRP A 3 -66.74 26.48 12.78
N PHE A 4 -66.79 27.74 12.35
CA PHE A 4 -66.01 28.21 11.21
C PHE A 4 -64.51 28.19 11.49
N LEU A 5 -64.10 28.55 12.71
CA LEU A 5 -62.70 28.49 13.13
C LEU A 5 -62.20 27.04 13.21
N LEU A 6 -63.02 26.12 13.69
CA LEU A 6 -62.67 24.69 13.78
C LEU A 6 -62.52 24.08 12.38
N ILE A 7 -63.44 24.39 11.47
CA ILE A 7 -63.35 23.96 10.07
C ILE A 7 -62.10 24.56 9.41
N ALA A 8 -61.84 25.86 9.60
CA ALA A 8 -60.65 26.52 9.06
C ALA A 8 -59.36 25.87 9.60
N LEU A 9 -59.31 25.54 10.88
CA LEU A 9 -58.17 24.84 11.49
C LEU A 9 -57.97 23.46 10.86
N VAL A 10 -59.04 22.67 10.72
CA VAL A 10 -58.95 21.34 10.10
C VAL A 10 -58.48 21.43 8.64
N VAL A 11 -58.98 22.42 7.89
CA VAL A 11 -58.55 22.65 6.50
C VAL A 11 -57.07 23.02 6.43
N VAL A 12 -56.60 23.92 7.30
CA VAL A 12 -55.18 24.31 7.37
C VAL A 12 -54.30 23.11 7.73
N VAL A 13 -54.68 22.35 8.76
CA VAL A 13 -53.94 21.15 9.18
C VAL A 13 -53.91 20.13 8.05
N ALA A 14 -55.05 19.85 7.41
CA ALA A 14 -55.14 18.92 6.30
C ALA A 14 -54.31 19.36 5.09
N ALA A 15 -54.30 20.66 4.78
CA ALA A 15 -53.49 21.21 3.69
C ALA A 15 -51.99 21.11 3.99
N VAL A 16 -51.57 21.44 5.22
CA VAL A 16 -50.17 21.34 5.64
C VAL A 16 -49.71 19.89 5.68
N THR A 17 -50.53 18.97 6.20
CA THR A 17 -50.20 17.54 6.20
C THR A 17 -50.14 16.98 4.79
N LEU A 18 -51.04 17.37 3.88
CA LEU A 18 -50.92 16.98 2.46
C LEU A 18 -49.67 17.57 1.80
N ALA A 19 -49.26 18.78 2.14
CA ALA A 19 -48.05 19.39 1.58
C ALA A 19 -46.77 18.69 2.08
N VAL A 20 -46.73 18.31 3.35
CA VAL A 20 -45.60 17.60 3.97
C VAL A 20 -45.57 16.12 3.56
N ALA A 21 -46.73 15.44 3.52
CA ALA A 21 -46.82 14.03 3.15
C ALA A 21 -46.85 13.81 1.63
N GLY A 22 -47.33 14.78 0.87
CA GLY A 22 -47.53 14.74 -0.59
C GLY A 22 -46.45 15.45 -1.40
N GLY A 23 -45.29 15.76 -0.81
CA GLY A 23 -44.11 16.28 -1.51
C GLY A 23 -43.46 15.28 -2.49
N GLY A 24 -44.26 14.59 -3.33
CA GLY A 24 -43.80 13.51 -4.20
C GLY A 24 -44.42 13.45 -5.61
N SER A 25 -45.14 14.47 -6.09
CA SER A 25 -45.77 14.36 -7.43
C SER A 25 -45.73 15.59 -8.33
N GLY A 26 -44.92 16.62 -8.05
CA GLY A 26 -44.86 17.78 -8.93
C GLY A 26 -43.62 18.63 -8.78
N GLY A 27 -42.51 18.21 -9.41
CA GLY A 27 -41.41 19.11 -9.79
C GLY A 27 -40.42 19.54 -8.71
N VAL A 28 -40.15 18.70 -7.70
CA VAL A 28 -39.34 19.08 -6.53
C VAL A 28 -38.12 18.18 -6.39
N LEU A 29 -37.04 18.75 -5.83
CA LEU A 29 -35.66 18.26 -5.74
C LEU A 29 -35.49 16.73 -5.66
N PRO A 30 -34.41 16.18 -6.26
CA PRO A 30 -34.08 14.77 -6.09
C PRO A 30 -34.12 14.42 -4.59
N GLU A 31 -34.69 13.25 -4.26
CA GLU A 31 -34.66 12.63 -2.94
C GLU A 31 -33.36 13.04 -2.26
N ALA A 32 -33.44 13.78 -1.14
CA ALA A 32 -32.24 14.27 -0.46
C ALA A 32 -31.35 13.04 -0.23
N GLY A 33 -30.31 12.91 -1.06
CA GLY A 33 -29.50 11.72 -1.08
C GLY A 33 -29.07 11.49 0.36
N GLN A 34 -29.24 10.27 0.87
CA GLN A 34 -28.78 9.91 2.21
C GLN A 34 -27.46 10.65 2.45
N ASP A 35 -27.39 11.41 3.54
CA ASP A 35 -26.26 12.27 3.90
C ASP A 35 -25.01 11.39 4.10
N ARG A 36 -24.52 10.90 2.97
CA ARG A 36 -23.42 9.98 2.82
C ARG A 36 -22.25 10.91 2.84
N MET A 37 -21.71 11.13 4.05
CA MET A 37 -20.38 11.68 4.18
C MET A 37 -19.49 10.98 3.17
N ALA A 38 -18.90 11.75 2.26
CA ALA A 38 -17.94 11.25 1.30
C ALA A 38 -16.82 10.60 2.10
N TRP A 39 -16.78 9.27 2.05
CA TRP A 39 -15.86 8.48 2.84
C TRP A 39 -14.44 8.85 2.38
N PRO A 40 -13.62 9.51 3.21
CA PRO A 40 -12.40 10.18 2.75
C PRO A 40 -11.26 9.20 2.45
N LEU A 41 -11.53 7.89 2.50
CA LEU A 41 -10.49 6.89 2.28
C LEU A 41 -9.99 6.94 0.83
N PRO A 42 -8.66 6.80 0.64
CA PRO A 42 -8.06 6.74 -0.67
C PRO A 42 -8.57 5.52 -1.45
N ALA A 43 -9.15 5.75 -2.63
CA ALA A 43 -9.59 4.67 -3.52
C ALA A 43 -8.48 4.12 -4.43
N GLY A 44 -7.39 4.89 -4.62
CA GLY A 44 -6.32 4.58 -5.58
C GLY A 44 -5.01 4.08 -4.97
N ARG A 45 -4.93 3.99 -3.64
CA ARG A 45 -3.74 3.48 -2.94
C ARG A 45 -4.13 2.63 -1.74
N GLN A 46 -3.18 1.85 -1.25
CA GLN A 46 -3.34 1.08 -0.02
C GLN A 46 -3.58 2.02 1.17
N LEU A 47 -4.37 1.54 2.12
CA LEU A 47 -4.73 2.25 3.35
C LEU A 47 -3.58 2.21 4.33
N GLY A 48 -3.16 3.38 4.80
CA GLY A 48 -2.18 3.49 5.87
C GLY A 48 -2.82 3.84 7.21
N ARG A 49 -2.03 3.75 8.27
CA ARG A 49 -2.45 4.12 9.64
C ARG A 49 -3.06 5.53 9.73
N ALA A 50 -2.44 6.52 9.09
CA ALA A 50 -2.91 7.90 9.10
C ALA A 50 -4.32 8.07 8.50
N ASP A 51 -4.67 7.24 7.51
CA ASP A 51 -6.01 7.28 6.89
C ASP A 51 -7.08 6.81 7.88
N VAL A 52 -6.77 5.76 8.64
CA VAL A 52 -7.65 5.22 9.68
C VAL A 52 -7.82 6.21 10.83
N GLU A 53 -6.74 6.84 11.30
CA GLU A 53 -6.78 7.85 12.39
C GLU A 53 -7.60 9.11 12.01
N SER A 54 -7.59 9.46 10.72
CA SER A 54 -8.36 10.58 10.18
C SER A 54 -9.84 10.28 9.98
N LEU A 55 -10.25 9.01 10.06
CA LEU A 55 -11.61 8.57 9.77
C LEU A 55 -12.59 9.12 10.82
N ARG A 56 -13.76 9.57 10.35
CA ARG A 56 -14.85 10.07 11.20
C ARG A 56 -16.13 9.36 10.84
N LEU A 57 -16.56 8.45 11.73
CA LEU A 57 -17.76 7.66 11.54
C LEU A 57 -19.00 8.50 11.91
N PRO A 58 -20.05 8.53 11.06
CA PRO A 58 -21.29 9.21 11.39
C PRO A 58 -22.06 8.47 12.49
N LEU A 59 -22.80 9.23 13.31
CA LEU A 59 -23.66 8.69 14.36
C LEU A 59 -24.99 8.23 13.78
N ALA A 60 -25.49 7.08 14.26
CA ALA A 60 -26.80 6.54 13.89
C ALA A 60 -27.63 6.22 15.15
N LEU A 61 -28.96 6.26 15.01
CA LEU A 61 -29.93 5.91 16.08
C LEU A 61 -29.68 4.53 16.70
N ARG A 62 -29.09 3.62 15.92
CA ARG A 62 -28.55 2.34 16.37
C ARG A 62 -27.19 2.17 15.74
N GLY A 63 -26.17 1.90 16.55
CA GLY A 63 -24.79 1.75 16.10
C GLY A 63 -23.95 0.93 17.06
N TYR A 64 -22.71 0.68 16.66
CA TYR A 64 -21.70 0.10 17.53
C TYR A 64 -21.35 1.09 18.65
N ARG A 65 -20.79 0.58 19.75
CA ARG A 65 -20.29 1.45 20.81
C ARG A 65 -19.06 2.17 20.32
N MET A 66 -19.03 3.49 20.52
CA MET A 66 -17.94 4.35 20.03
C MET A 66 -16.60 3.89 20.61
N THR A 67 -16.53 3.63 21.91
CA THR A 67 -15.30 3.18 22.59
C THR A 67 -14.78 1.86 22.02
N GLU A 68 -15.64 0.86 21.85
CA GLU A 68 -15.23 -0.45 21.32
C GLU A 68 -14.82 -0.36 19.85
N THR A 69 -15.46 0.53 19.09
CA THR A 69 -15.13 0.77 17.69
C THR A 69 -13.80 1.49 17.56
N ASP A 70 -13.55 2.52 18.38
CA ASP A 70 -12.30 3.27 18.41
C ASP A 70 -11.14 2.38 18.84
N ASP A 71 -11.31 1.58 19.92
CA ASP A 71 -10.29 0.62 20.37
C ASP A 71 -9.93 -0.40 19.26
N ALA A 72 -10.93 -0.86 18.50
CA ALA A 72 -10.72 -1.76 17.38
C ALA A 72 -9.99 -1.08 16.21
N LEU A 73 -10.35 0.17 15.88
CA LEU A 73 -9.69 0.95 14.83
C LEU A 73 -8.24 1.30 15.20
N ASP A 74 -7.97 1.63 16.45
CA ASP A 74 -6.61 1.91 16.95
C ASP A 74 -5.72 0.67 16.83
N ARG A 75 -6.25 -0.50 17.23
CA ARG A 75 -5.54 -1.77 17.06
C ARG A 75 -5.27 -2.07 15.59
N LEU A 76 -6.27 -1.92 14.72
CA LEU A 76 -6.11 -2.14 13.29
C LEU A 76 -5.10 -1.16 12.67
N GLY A 77 -5.10 0.10 13.09
CA GLY A 77 -4.13 1.10 12.66
C GLY A 77 -2.69 0.74 13.04
N ALA A 78 -2.50 0.20 14.26
CA ALA A 78 -1.20 -0.31 14.70
C ALA A 78 -0.74 -1.52 13.87
N GLU A 79 -1.62 -2.50 13.63
CA GLU A 79 -1.31 -3.67 12.80
C GLU A 79 -1.03 -3.30 11.34
N LEU A 80 -1.72 -2.30 10.78
CA LEU A 80 -1.43 -1.78 9.45
C LEU A 80 -0.02 -1.17 9.39
N ALA A 81 0.35 -0.35 10.37
CA ALA A 81 1.69 0.23 10.41
C ALA A 81 2.79 -0.83 10.51
N GLU A 82 2.57 -1.90 11.28
CA GLU A 82 3.50 -3.04 11.37
C GLU A 82 3.61 -3.79 10.03
N ARG A 83 2.48 -4.04 9.36
CA ARG A 83 2.46 -4.69 8.04
C ARG A 83 3.17 -3.84 7.00
N ASP A 84 2.92 -2.53 6.96
CA ASP A 84 3.55 -1.61 6.01
C ASP A 84 5.07 -1.53 6.23
N ALA A 85 5.51 -1.48 7.49
CA ALA A 85 6.94 -1.55 7.81
C ALA A 85 7.56 -2.85 7.32
N ARG A 86 6.88 -3.97 7.54
CA ARG A 86 7.35 -5.29 7.10
C ARG A 86 7.42 -5.40 5.57
N ILE A 87 6.45 -4.84 4.85
CA ILE A 87 6.46 -4.80 3.39
C ILE A 87 7.65 -3.97 2.91
N ALA A 88 7.88 -2.79 3.49
CA ALA A 88 9.00 -1.93 3.12
C ALA A 88 10.36 -2.63 3.32
N GLU A 89 10.52 -3.39 4.41
CA GLU A 89 11.73 -4.22 4.63
C GLU A 89 11.92 -5.28 3.55
N LEU A 90 10.84 -5.99 3.18
CA LEU A 90 10.89 -7.03 2.16
C LEU A 90 11.19 -6.47 0.77
N GLU A 91 10.59 -5.33 0.43
CA GLU A 91 10.84 -4.62 -0.83
C GLU A 91 12.28 -4.10 -0.90
N ALA A 92 12.82 -3.57 0.20
CA ALA A 92 14.21 -3.15 0.28
C ALA A 92 15.18 -4.33 0.11
N ALA A 93 14.89 -5.48 0.74
CA ALA A 93 15.69 -6.69 0.59
C ALA A 93 15.66 -7.23 -0.86
N LEU A 94 14.48 -7.21 -1.50
CA LEU A 94 14.32 -7.62 -2.89
C LEU A 94 15.10 -6.69 -3.84
N ALA A 95 14.98 -5.37 -3.65
CA ALA A 95 15.71 -4.39 -4.43
C ALA A 95 17.23 -4.54 -4.27
N GLY A 96 17.70 -4.79 -3.04
CA GLY A 96 19.12 -5.06 -2.76
C GLY A 96 19.63 -6.32 -3.45
N ALA A 97 18.84 -7.41 -3.43
CA ALA A 97 19.20 -8.66 -4.13
C ALA A 97 19.26 -8.48 -5.65
N GLN A 98 18.30 -7.74 -6.23
CA GLN A 98 18.30 -7.42 -7.66
C GLN A 98 19.50 -6.55 -8.07
N ALA A 99 19.85 -5.54 -7.26
CA ALA A 99 21.03 -4.71 -7.50
C ALA A 99 22.33 -5.53 -7.44
N ALA A 100 22.46 -6.46 -6.47
CA ALA A 100 23.60 -7.35 -6.37
C ALA A 100 23.73 -8.30 -7.58
N ALA A 101 22.62 -8.83 -8.08
CA ALA A 101 22.61 -9.68 -9.27
C ALA A 101 23.06 -8.93 -10.53
N ILE A 102 22.59 -7.70 -10.73
CA ILE A 102 22.97 -6.86 -11.87
C ILE A 102 24.43 -6.41 -11.75
N GLY A 103 24.87 -6.00 -10.56
CA GLY A 103 26.26 -5.61 -10.29
C GLY A 103 27.25 -6.76 -10.45
N GLY A 104 26.88 -7.96 -10.03
CA GLY A 104 27.69 -9.17 -10.19
C GLY A 104 27.91 -9.57 -11.66
N LEU A 105 26.97 -9.25 -12.55
CA LEU A 105 27.09 -9.49 -13.98
C LEU A 105 28.10 -8.53 -14.66
N GLY A 106 28.32 -7.35 -14.10
CA GLY A 106 29.31 -6.37 -14.57
C GLY A 106 30.73 -6.58 -14.03
N LEU A 107 30.88 -7.34 -12.93
CA LEU A 107 32.15 -7.59 -12.25
C LEU A 107 32.70 -9.00 -12.54
N MET A 108 32.35 -9.62 -13.66
CA MET A 108 33.02 -10.83 -14.15
C MET A 108 34.19 -10.41 -15.04
N PRO A 109 35.46 -10.54 -14.60
CA PRO A 109 36.59 -10.35 -15.50
C PRO A 109 36.52 -11.47 -16.53
N ARG A 110 36.37 -11.11 -17.81
CA ARG A 110 36.47 -12.04 -18.94
C ARG A 110 37.92 -12.52 -19.02
N GLY A 111 38.26 -13.50 -18.19
CA GLY A 111 39.54 -14.18 -18.21
C GLY A 111 39.62 -15.11 -19.41
N THR A 112 39.90 -14.56 -20.59
CA THR A 112 40.30 -15.36 -21.77
C THR A 112 41.35 -14.63 -22.61
N ASP A 113 42.38 -14.06 -21.98
CA ASP A 113 43.61 -13.64 -22.69
C ASP A 113 44.84 -14.45 -22.21
N ALA A 114 44.64 -15.49 -21.40
CA ALA A 114 45.73 -16.32 -20.86
C ALA A 114 46.05 -17.60 -21.66
N ALA A 115 45.34 -17.87 -22.77
CA ALA A 115 45.52 -19.09 -23.56
C ALA A 115 46.48 -18.93 -24.75
N ASP A 116 46.82 -17.70 -25.17
CA ASP A 116 47.64 -17.46 -26.37
C ASP A 116 49.16 -17.31 -26.11
N ALA A 117 49.62 -17.45 -24.87
CA ALA A 117 51.05 -17.31 -24.52
C ALA A 117 51.80 -18.64 -24.34
N ALA A 118 51.15 -19.81 -24.51
CA ALA A 118 51.75 -21.12 -24.24
C ALA A 118 52.22 -21.88 -25.51
N GLY A 119 52.43 -21.17 -26.63
CA GLY A 119 52.70 -21.76 -27.93
C GLY A 119 53.96 -21.24 -28.63
N ALA A 120 55.09 -21.12 -27.93
CA ALA A 120 56.39 -20.97 -28.60
C ALA A 120 57.55 -21.23 -27.64
N GLN A 121 58.06 -22.47 -27.63
CA GLN A 121 59.47 -22.77 -27.32
C GLN A 121 59.74 -24.24 -27.69
N ASP A 122 60.06 -24.43 -28.98
CA ASP A 122 60.69 -25.63 -29.50
C ASP A 122 62.21 -25.52 -29.29
N ALA A 123 62.85 -26.63 -28.94
CA ALA A 123 64.26 -26.73 -28.56
C ALA A 123 65.21 -26.61 -29.78
N PRO A 124 66.55 -26.54 -29.58
CA PRO A 124 67.28 -27.81 -29.66
C PRO A 124 68.47 -28.00 -28.71
N ARG A 125 68.82 -29.28 -28.57
CA ARG A 125 69.89 -29.93 -27.77
C ARG A 125 71.31 -29.51 -28.17
N ALA A 126 72.24 -29.49 -27.20
CA ALA A 126 73.54 -30.16 -27.28
C ALA A 126 74.24 -30.15 -25.90
N GLY A 127 74.78 -31.29 -25.48
CA GLY A 127 75.28 -31.53 -24.12
C GLY A 127 76.75 -31.17 -23.87
N LYS A 128 77.13 -31.27 -22.58
CA LYS A 128 78.42 -31.84 -22.14
C LYS A 128 78.46 -32.00 -20.61
N ALA A 129 79.01 -33.15 -20.18
CA ALA A 129 79.89 -33.45 -19.03
C ALA A 129 79.62 -32.72 -17.69
N ALA A 130 79.29 -33.42 -16.59
CA ALA A 130 80.16 -34.26 -15.73
C ALA A 130 81.21 -33.44 -14.94
N GLU A 131 80.93 -33.22 -13.64
CA GLU A 131 81.83 -33.26 -12.45
C GLU A 131 80.96 -32.79 -11.24
N GLU A 132 80.68 -33.58 -10.21
CA GLU A 132 81.54 -34.06 -9.11
C GLU A 132 81.71 -33.01 -7.97
N GLY A 133 81.55 -33.46 -6.71
CA GLY A 133 81.64 -32.65 -5.47
C GLY A 133 80.43 -32.84 -4.56
N GLU A 134 80.37 -33.85 -3.67
CA GLU A 134 81.01 -33.86 -2.33
C GLU A 134 80.42 -32.72 -1.46
N LYS A 135 79.39 -32.94 -0.64
CA LYS A 135 79.38 -33.50 0.73
C LYS A 135 80.31 -32.76 1.71
N ASP A 136 79.81 -32.61 2.95
CA ASP A 136 80.37 -31.93 4.13
C ASP A 136 79.76 -30.53 4.33
N GLU A 137 79.24 -30.10 5.48
CA GLU A 137 79.14 -30.62 6.86
C GLU A 137 77.99 -29.85 7.56
#